data_AF-A0A9Q8QEI2-F1
#
_entry.id   AF-A0A9Q8QEI2-F1
#
_cell.length_a   1.000
_cell.length_b   1.000
_cell.length_c   1.000
_cell.angle_alpha   90.00
_cell.angle_beta   90.00
_cell.angle_gamma   90.00
#
_symmetry.space_group_name_H-M   'P 1'
#
loop_
_entity.id
_entity.type
_entity.pdbx_description
1 polymer ?
#
loop_
_entity_poly.entity_id
_entity_poly.type
_entity_poly.pdbx_seq_one_letter_code
_entity_poly.pdbx_strand_id
1 'polypeptide(L)'
;MASTVSGRDFGLGILVGAVAALLLASLIAALVLRSTDIYSLGHWKLNLRTPLESMWMNLGYWKTAQGTPVDHFPDACLGLLTEILTTAGLLKRDSTGVIKPQARGPISVLDLGFGCGDQTLAIARLIAPSWPDFRYVGLTLNQSQRQTASRALHREASSGSIDAPDQASFKLFCADAARPGTWSPAVRNAMQELADKRFKERWLLVLDCLYHFSPSRKPVLKLAARKFSANLMAFDLILNEKASWRDTALVRIVGLMMNCPLFTFLTEGQYRQQLAQCGYDPEQTVIRDISDDVFAGVTDYLQRQERALSPYGISIGGFKLAGRLFGWFDRSRIVKAVIVVGRVKNE
;
A
#
# COMPACT_ATOMS: atom_id res chain seq x y z
N MET A 1 -62.19 -13.44 30.71
CA MET A 1 -62.62 -13.83 29.35
C MET A 1 -61.37 -13.95 28.50
N ALA A 2 -60.91 -15.18 28.25
CA ALA A 2 -59.72 -15.42 27.42
C ALA A 2 -60.15 -15.55 25.96
N SER A 3 -59.79 -14.59 25.11
CA SER A 3 -60.04 -14.70 23.68
C SER A 3 -59.10 -15.73 23.09
N THR A 4 -59.60 -16.92 22.79
CA THR A 4 -58.87 -17.92 22.01
C THR A 4 -58.78 -17.43 20.57
N VAL A 5 -57.59 -16.98 20.17
CA VAL A 5 -57.28 -16.68 18.77
C VAL A 5 -57.49 -17.97 17.97
N SER A 6 -58.42 -17.96 17.02
CA SER A 6 -58.70 -19.12 16.17
C SER A 6 -57.50 -19.37 15.25
N GLY A 7 -57.22 -20.63 14.89
CA GLY A 7 -56.20 -20.95 13.88
C GLY A 7 -56.44 -20.23 12.54
N ARG A 8 -57.69 -19.86 12.26
CA ARG A 8 -58.07 -18.99 11.13
C ARG A 8 -57.55 -17.57 11.28
N ASP A 9 -57.61 -17.00 12.47
CA ASP A 9 -57.17 -15.62 12.74
C ASP A 9 -55.64 -15.53 12.70
N PHE A 10 -54.95 -16.58 13.17
CA PHE A 10 -53.49 -16.69 13.05
C PHE A 10 -53.05 -16.83 11.58
N GLY A 11 -53.72 -17.70 10.80
CA GLY A 11 -53.44 -17.86 9.37
C GLY A 11 -53.72 -16.58 8.57
N LEU A 12 -54.80 -15.85 8.91
CA LEU A 12 -55.12 -14.56 8.32
C LEU A 12 -54.06 -13.50 8.67
N GLY A 13 -53.57 -13.48 9.91
CA GLY A 13 -52.49 -12.59 10.35
C GLY A 13 -51.19 -12.81 9.58
N ILE A 14 -50.80 -14.08 9.33
CA ILE A 14 -49.63 -14.40 8.50
C ILE A 14 -49.84 -13.93 7.06
N LEU A 15 -51.02 -14.16 6.47
CA LEU A 15 -51.32 -13.76 5.10
C LEU A 15 -51.27 -12.23 4.96
N VAL A 16 -51.89 -11.50 5.89
CA VAL A 16 -51.89 -10.03 5.91
C VAL A 16 -50.48 -9.48 6.09
N GLY A 17 -49.68 -10.08 6.99
CA GLY A 17 -48.28 -9.71 7.20
C GLY A 17 -47.42 -9.93 5.94
N ALA A 18 -47.59 -11.06 5.26
CA ALA A 18 -46.88 -11.37 4.02
C ALA A 18 -47.26 -10.40 2.88
N VAL A 19 -48.55 -10.10 2.73
CA VAL A 19 -49.04 -9.14 1.73
C VAL A 19 -48.52 -7.73 2.03
N ALA A 20 -48.55 -7.29 3.28
CA ALA A 20 -48.03 -5.99 3.68
C ALA A 20 -46.51 -5.87 3.43
N ALA A 21 -45.75 -6.92 3.73
CA ALA A 21 -44.31 -6.97 3.44
C ALA A 21 -44.01 -6.92 1.93
N LEU A 22 -44.78 -7.64 1.11
CA LEU A 22 -44.66 -7.61 -0.35
C LEU A 22 -45.01 -6.24 -0.93
N LEU A 23 -46.07 -5.59 -0.43
CA LEU A 23 -46.46 -4.25 -0.85
C LEU A 23 -45.39 -3.22 -0.46
N LEU A 24 -44.84 -3.31 0.74
CA LEU A 24 -43.75 -2.43 1.19
C LEU A 24 -42.48 -2.65 0.37
N ALA A 25 -42.09 -3.90 0.12
CA ALA A 25 -40.94 -4.24 -0.73
C ALA A 25 -41.16 -3.76 -2.17
N SER A 26 -42.36 -3.90 -2.71
CA SER A 26 -42.72 -3.42 -4.05
C SER A 26 -42.73 -1.90 -4.14
N LEU A 27 -43.21 -1.20 -3.11
CA LEU A 27 -43.16 0.26 -3.02
C LEU A 27 -41.72 0.75 -2.91
N ILE A 28 -40.89 0.12 -2.09
CA ILE A 28 -39.46 0.42 -1.98
C ILE A 28 -38.78 0.17 -3.34
N ALA A 29 -39.02 -0.98 -3.97
CA ALA A 29 -38.47 -1.29 -5.28
C ALA A 29 -38.92 -0.29 -6.35
N ALA A 30 -40.20 0.10 -6.37
CA ALA A 30 -40.74 1.08 -7.30
C ALA A 30 -40.18 2.49 -7.06
N LEU A 31 -39.98 2.88 -5.79
CA LEU A 31 -39.33 4.15 -5.43
C LEU A 31 -37.85 4.14 -5.83
N VAL A 32 -37.13 3.03 -5.61
CA VAL A 32 -35.74 2.86 -6.04
C VAL A 32 -35.63 2.91 -7.57
N LEU A 33 -36.50 2.18 -8.28
CA LEU A 33 -36.53 2.14 -9.75
C LEU A 33 -37.02 3.45 -10.38
N ARG A 34 -37.89 4.23 -9.71
CA ARG A 34 -38.28 5.59 -10.15
C ARG A 34 -37.26 6.66 -9.79
N SER A 35 -36.46 6.45 -8.74
CA SER A 35 -35.43 7.41 -8.31
C SER A 35 -34.18 7.39 -9.20
N THR A 36 -34.03 6.35 -10.03
CA THR A 36 -33.02 6.34 -11.09
C THR A 36 -33.55 7.15 -12.26
N ASP A 37 -33.24 8.45 -12.26
CA ASP A 37 -33.33 9.27 -13.46
C ASP A 37 -32.58 8.54 -14.59
N ILE A 38 -33.32 8.07 -15.60
CA ILE A 38 -32.80 7.27 -16.72
C ILE A 38 -31.81 8.12 -17.54
N TYR A 39 -31.90 9.45 -17.44
CA TYR A 39 -30.98 10.41 -18.05
C TYR A 39 -29.95 10.98 -17.05
N SER A 40 -29.83 10.38 -15.87
CA SER A 40 -28.71 10.68 -14.97
C SER A 40 -27.37 10.43 -15.66
N LEU A 41 -26.32 11.04 -15.11
CA LEU A 41 -24.95 10.89 -15.64
C LEU A 41 -24.38 9.46 -15.49
N GLY A 42 -25.15 8.48 -15.01
CA GLY A 42 -24.72 7.10 -14.76
C GLY A 42 -24.12 6.34 -15.96
N HIS A 43 -24.35 6.81 -17.19
CA HIS A 43 -23.73 6.30 -18.41
C HIS A 43 -22.21 6.54 -18.48
N TRP A 44 -21.63 7.35 -17.59
CA TRP A 44 -20.17 7.48 -17.41
C TRP A 44 -19.48 6.10 -17.26
N LYS A 45 -20.17 5.13 -16.64
CA LYS A 45 -19.68 3.75 -16.45
C LYS A 45 -19.36 3.04 -17.76
N LEU A 46 -20.10 3.35 -18.84
CA LEU A 46 -19.88 2.78 -20.17
C LEU A 46 -18.62 3.35 -20.85
N ASN A 47 -18.12 4.47 -20.36
CA ASN A 47 -16.95 5.17 -20.91
C ASN A 47 -15.66 4.87 -20.11
N LEU A 48 -15.76 4.07 -19.04
CA LEU A 48 -14.59 3.59 -18.32
C LEU A 48 -13.80 2.59 -19.17
N ARG A 49 -12.51 2.86 -19.37
CA ARG A 49 -11.59 1.91 -19.98
C ARG A 49 -11.13 0.91 -18.93
N THR A 50 -11.20 -0.37 -19.26
CA THR A 50 -10.74 -1.46 -18.40
C THR A 50 -9.64 -2.29 -19.07
N PRO A 51 -8.65 -2.79 -18.29
CA PRO A 51 -8.46 -2.48 -16.87
C PRO A 51 -8.03 -1.04 -16.64
N LEU A 52 -8.23 -0.54 -15.42
CA LEU A 52 -7.73 0.78 -15.01
C LEU A 52 -6.21 0.83 -15.20
N GLU A 53 -5.69 2.00 -15.59
CA GLU A 53 -4.27 2.19 -15.89
C GLU A 53 -3.38 2.00 -14.66
N SER A 54 -3.89 2.36 -13.49
CA SER A 54 -3.19 2.24 -12.21
C SER A 54 -4.16 1.90 -11.09
N MET A 55 -3.67 1.12 -10.12
CA MET A 55 -4.37 0.74 -8.89
C MET A 55 -3.49 0.97 -7.66
N TRP A 56 -2.53 1.90 -7.76
CA TRP A 56 -1.75 2.43 -6.64
C TRP A 56 -2.63 2.78 -5.44
N MET A 57 -2.12 2.57 -4.22
CA MET A 57 -2.82 2.86 -2.97
C MET A 57 -1.81 3.20 -1.86
N ASN A 58 -0.89 4.12 -2.15
CA ASN A 58 0.15 4.55 -1.23
C ASN A 58 0.10 6.07 -1.07
N LEU A 59 0.70 6.63 -0.03
CA LEU A 59 0.61 8.07 0.28
C LEU A 59 1.20 9.00 -0.78
N GLY A 60 2.23 8.57 -1.51
CA GLY A 60 2.86 9.33 -2.60
C GLY A 60 3.79 10.46 -2.14
N TYR A 61 4.65 10.91 -3.05
CA TYR A 61 5.57 12.03 -2.92
C TYR A 61 5.11 13.10 -3.92
N TRP A 62 4.62 14.22 -3.40
CA TRP A 62 3.79 15.18 -4.13
C TRP A 62 4.56 16.37 -4.68
N LYS A 63 5.88 16.23 -4.78
CA LYS A 63 6.76 17.22 -5.42
C LYS A 63 7.66 16.57 -6.45
N THR A 64 7.93 17.28 -7.53
CA THR A 64 9.01 16.92 -8.45
C THR A 64 10.35 17.24 -7.83
N ALA A 65 11.43 16.86 -8.52
CA ALA A 65 12.79 17.20 -8.10
C ALA A 65 13.06 18.70 -8.05
N GLN A 66 12.30 19.47 -8.82
CA GLN A 66 12.35 20.93 -8.89
C GLN A 66 11.42 21.57 -7.84
N GLY A 67 10.77 20.77 -6.99
CA GLY A 67 9.86 21.24 -5.96
C GLY A 67 8.46 21.62 -6.47
N THR A 68 8.14 21.34 -7.73
CA THR A 68 6.81 21.64 -8.30
C THR A 68 5.77 20.60 -7.83
N PRO A 69 4.51 20.99 -7.57
CA PRO A 69 3.47 20.04 -7.20
C PRO A 69 3.24 18.96 -8.27
N VAL A 70 2.80 17.79 -7.82
CA VAL A 70 2.36 16.67 -8.67
C VAL A 70 0.83 16.59 -8.67
N ASP A 71 0.21 16.47 -9.84
CA ASP A 71 -1.25 16.50 -9.96
C ASP A 71 -1.90 15.11 -9.98
N HIS A 72 -1.24 14.10 -10.55
CA HIS A 72 -1.78 12.75 -10.67
C HIS A 72 -1.27 11.83 -9.57
N PHE A 73 -2.17 11.01 -9.02
CA PHE A 73 -1.85 10.09 -7.93
C PHE A 73 -0.80 9.02 -8.30
N PRO A 74 -0.87 8.35 -9.47
CA PRO A 74 0.16 7.38 -9.85
C PRO A 74 1.57 7.99 -9.93
N ASP A 75 1.67 9.25 -10.39
CA ASP A 75 2.93 9.98 -10.47
C ASP A 75 3.49 10.25 -9.07
N ALA A 76 2.64 10.62 -8.11
CA ALA A 76 3.06 10.81 -6.72
C ALA A 76 3.51 9.48 -6.08
N CYS A 77 2.78 8.38 -6.28
CA CYS A 77 3.18 7.07 -5.77
C CYS A 77 4.50 6.57 -6.38
N LEU A 78 4.69 6.77 -7.69
CA LEU A 78 5.96 6.50 -8.38
C LEU A 78 7.09 7.37 -7.84
N GLY A 79 6.82 8.66 -7.57
CA GLY A 79 7.76 9.58 -6.93
C GLY A 79 8.23 9.06 -5.58
N LEU A 80 7.32 8.54 -4.75
CA LEU A 80 7.68 8.00 -3.44
C LEU A 80 8.58 6.77 -3.55
N LEU A 81 8.23 5.82 -4.42
CA LEU A 81 9.09 4.66 -4.70
C LEU A 81 10.48 5.09 -5.20
N THR A 82 10.52 6.06 -6.11
CA THR A 82 11.76 6.60 -6.67
C THR A 82 12.64 7.21 -5.59
N GLU A 83 12.06 7.97 -4.66
CA GLU A 83 12.77 8.58 -3.54
C GLU A 83 13.31 7.54 -2.55
N ILE A 84 12.57 6.44 -2.32
CA ILE A 84 13.07 5.29 -1.54
C ILE A 84 14.29 4.66 -2.24
N LEU A 85 14.17 4.33 -3.52
CA LEU A 85 15.24 3.71 -4.30
C LEU A 85 16.48 4.62 -4.43
N THR A 86 16.27 5.93 -4.53
CA THR A 86 17.34 6.94 -4.53
C THR A 86 18.03 7.02 -3.18
N THR A 87 17.27 7.05 -2.09
CA THR A 87 17.84 7.03 -0.71
C THR A 87 18.60 5.73 -0.43
N ALA A 88 18.14 4.61 -1.00
CA ALA A 88 18.83 3.31 -0.94
C ALA A 88 20.12 3.26 -1.80
N GLY A 89 20.34 4.26 -2.66
CA GLY A 89 21.48 4.33 -3.57
C GLY A 89 21.38 3.43 -4.79
N LEU A 90 20.18 2.92 -5.09
CA LEU A 90 19.90 2.12 -6.30
C LEU A 90 19.63 3.01 -7.52
N LEU A 91 19.18 4.24 -7.29
CA LEU A 91 19.01 5.26 -8.31
C LEU A 91 19.90 6.46 -7.99
N LYS A 92 20.35 7.17 -9.03
CA LYS A 92 21.04 8.46 -8.94
C LYS A 92 20.28 9.50 -9.74
N ARG A 93 20.14 10.70 -9.18
CA ARG A 93 19.74 11.87 -9.96
C ARG A 93 21.00 12.53 -10.52
N ASP A 94 21.06 12.76 -11.83
CA ASP A 94 22.13 13.54 -12.43
C ASP A 94 21.90 15.05 -12.32
N SER A 95 22.85 15.86 -12.81
CA SER A 95 22.78 17.31 -12.75
C SER A 95 21.60 17.92 -13.51
N THR A 96 20.98 17.16 -14.43
CA THR A 96 19.80 17.58 -15.19
C THR A 96 18.49 17.15 -14.54
N GLY A 97 18.56 16.44 -13.42
CA GLY A 97 17.39 15.90 -12.72
C GLY A 97 16.95 14.53 -13.24
N VAL A 98 17.64 13.95 -14.22
CA VAL A 98 17.29 12.64 -14.79
C VAL A 98 17.72 11.54 -13.83
N ILE A 99 16.82 10.58 -13.61
CA ILE A 99 17.04 9.43 -12.75
C ILE A 99 17.71 8.33 -13.57
N LYS A 100 18.85 7.85 -13.09
CA LYS A 100 19.61 6.77 -13.70
C LYS A 100 19.85 5.65 -12.70
N PRO A 101 19.77 4.39 -13.12
CA PRO A 101 20.04 3.29 -12.21
C PRO A 101 21.53 3.15 -11.91
N GLN A 102 21.87 2.76 -10.68
CA GLN A 102 23.24 2.51 -10.25
C GLN A 102 23.52 1.00 -10.18
N ALA A 103 23.86 0.38 -11.30
CA ALA A 103 24.21 -1.03 -11.34
C ALA A 103 25.49 -1.31 -10.51
N ARG A 104 25.37 -2.15 -9.48
CA ARG A 104 26.47 -2.54 -8.57
C ARG A 104 26.77 -4.04 -8.59
N GLY A 105 26.14 -4.79 -9.50
CA GLY A 105 26.18 -6.24 -9.57
C GLY A 105 24.80 -6.88 -9.32
N PRO A 106 24.71 -8.21 -9.23
CA PRO A 106 23.44 -8.92 -9.08
C PRO A 106 22.63 -8.45 -7.86
N ILE A 107 21.34 -8.25 -8.07
CA ILE A 107 20.42 -7.71 -7.05
C ILE A 107 19.22 -8.64 -6.84
N SER A 108 18.82 -8.79 -5.58
CA SER A 108 17.59 -9.49 -5.21
C SER A 108 16.70 -8.61 -4.32
N VAL A 109 15.40 -8.62 -4.59
CA VAL A 109 14.40 -7.79 -3.91
C VAL A 109 13.29 -8.66 -3.37
N LEU A 110 13.05 -8.57 -2.07
CA LEU A 110 11.84 -9.04 -1.39
C LEU A 110 10.92 -7.85 -1.16
N ASP A 111 9.79 -7.79 -1.85
CA ASP A 111 8.79 -6.75 -1.70
C ASP A 111 7.62 -7.23 -0.84
N LEU A 112 7.36 -6.52 0.25
CA LEU A 112 6.27 -6.81 1.16
C LEU A 112 5.11 -5.85 0.94
N GLY A 113 3.96 -6.41 0.57
CA GLY A 113 2.74 -5.63 0.35
C GLY A 113 2.70 -4.96 -1.01
N PHE A 114 3.05 -5.67 -2.10
CA PHE A 114 3.12 -5.10 -3.45
C PHE A 114 1.79 -4.61 -4.05
N GLY A 115 0.68 -4.75 -3.32
CA GLY A 115 -0.65 -4.30 -3.73
C GLY A 115 -1.08 -4.88 -5.08
N CYS A 116 -1.66 -4.04 -5.93
CA CYS A 116 -2.12 -4.42 -7.26
C CYS A 116 -1.00 -4.59 -8.29
N GLY A 117 0.26 -4.40 -7.91
CA GLY A 117 1.43 -4.64 -8.74
C GLY A 117 2.00 -3.40 -9.44
N ASP A 118 1.45 -2.21 -9.21
CA ASP A 118 1.97 -0.97 -9.80
C ASP A 118 3.42 -0.71 -9.39
N GLN A 119 3.77 -0.92 -8.11
CA GLN A 119 5.16 -0.85 -7.64
C GLN A 119 6.05 -1.95 -8.23
N THR A 120 5.50 -3.16 -8.41
CA THR A 120 6.21 -4.27 -9.07
C THR A 120 6.58 -3.89 -10.51
N LEU A 121 5.63 -3.32 -11.26
CA LEU A 121 5.87 -2.86 -12.63
C LEU A 121 6.83 -1.67 -12.69
N ALA A 122 6.72 -0.73 -11.76
CA ALA A 122 7.65 0.39 -11.67
C ALA A 122 9.09 -0.11 -11.44
N ILE A 123 9.29 -1.08 -10.55
CA ILE A 123 10.59 -1.74 -10.34
C ILE A 123 11.07 -2.46 -11.60
N ALA A 124 10.17 -3.19 -12.26
CA ALA A 124 10.46 -3.89 -13.51
C ALA A 124 10.90 -2.95 -14.65
N ARG A 125 10.47 -1.69 -14.63
CA ARG A 125 10.86 -0.67 -15.62
C ARG A 125 12.08 0.14 -15.19
N LEU A 126 12.14 0.55 -13.93
CA LEU A 126 13.16 1.48 -13.44
C LEU A 126 14.50 0.81 -13.18
N ILE A 127 14.47 -0.42 -12.62
CA ILE A 127 15.70 -1.09 -12.23
C ILE A 127 15.95 -2.37 -13.03
N ALA A 128 15.00 -3.28 -13.19
CA ALA A 128 15.31 -4.59 -13.80
C ALA A 128 16.11 -4.56 -15.13
N PRO A 129 15.86 -3.64 -16.09
CA PRO A 129 16.59 -3.63 -17.38
C PRO A 129 18.09 -3.31 -17.24
N SER A 130 18.50 -2.61 -16.19
CA SER A 130 19.90 -2.24 -15.96
C SER A 130 20.69 -3.29 -15.16
N TRP A 131 20.05 -4.40 -14.75
CA TRP A 131 20.65 -5.46 -13.93
C TRP A 131 20.49 -6.82 -14.59
N PRO A 132 21.58 -7.38 -15.17
CA PRO A 132 21.53 -8.67 -15.86
C PRO A 132 21.08 -9.86 -14.99
N ASP A 133 21.32 -9.80 -13.67
CA ASP A 133 20.87 -10.80 -12.71
C ASP A 133 20.03 -10.13 -11.62
N PHE A 134 18.77 -9.91 -11.96
CA PHE A 134 17.74 -9.34 -11.11
C PHE A 134 16.79 -10.45 -10.64
N ARG A 135 16.46 -10.49 -9.35
CA ARG A 135 15.40 -11.36 -8.83
C ARG A 135 14.46 -10.61 -7.91
N TYR A 136 13.17 -10.91 -8.04
CA TYR A 136 12.12 -10.27 -7.29
C TYR A 136 11.14 -11.31 -6.75
N VAL A 137 10.85 -11.20 -5.46
CA VAL A 137 9.72 -11.88 -4.85
C VAL A 137 8.81 -10.88 -4.17
N GLY A 138 7.54 -10.85 -4.60
CA GLY A 138 6.52 -10.03 -3.98
C GLY A 138 5.58 -10.86 -3.11
N LEU A 139 5.24 -10.37 -1.93
CA LEU A 139 4.20 -10.93 -1.05
C LEU A 139 3.02 -9.95 -0.91
N THR A 140 1.81 -10.47 -0.97
CA THR A 140 0.57 -9.76 -0.57
C THR A 140 -0.31 -10.69 0.26
N LEU A 141 -1.23 -10.13 1.05
CA LEU A 141 -2.28 -10.92 1.71
C LEU A 141 -3.49 -11.18 0.81
N ASN A 142 -3.64 -10.42 -0.28
CA ASN A 142 -4.86 -10.40 -1.07
C ASN A 142 -4.69 -11.12 -2.42
N GLN A 143 -5.52 -12.15 -2.65
CA GLN A 143 -5.47 -12.96 -3.86
C GLN A 143 -5.84 -12.17 -5.14
N SER A 144 -6.81 -11.26 -5.06
CA SER A 144 -7.23 -10.42 -6.19
C SER A 144 -6.13 -9.44 -6.60
N GLN A 145 -5.42 -8.87 -5.61
CA GLN A 145 -4.23 -8.05 -5.83
C GLN A 145 -3.12 -8.86 -6.54
N ARG A 146 -2.81 -10.06 -6.05
CA ARG A 146 -1.85 -10.96 -6.71
C ARG A 146 -2.24 -11.26 -8.15
N GLN A 147 -3.50 -11.63 -8.41
CA GLN A 147 -3.99 -11.92 -9.75
C GLN A 147 -3.93 -10.71 -10.69
N THR A 148 -4.16 -9.52 -10.17
CA THR A 148 -4.06 -8.26 -10.93
C THR A 148 -2.61 -7.99 -11.31
N ALA A 149 -1.71 -8.06 -10.33
CA ALA A 149 -0.27 -7.87 -10.53
C ALA A 149 0.31 -8.90 -11.53
N SER A 150 -0.03 -10.18 -11.38
CA SER A 150 0.44 -11.24 -12.30
C SER A 150 -0.01 -11.00 -13.73
N ARG A 151 -1.26 -10.57 -13.94
CA ARG A 151 -1.78 -10.24 -15.29
C ARG A 151 -1.07 -9.02 -15.88
N ALA A 152 -0.83 -8.01 -15.06
CA ALA A 152 -0.15 -6.79 -15.51
C ALA A 152 1.30 -7.10 -15.92
N LEU A 153 2.04 -7.87 -15.11
CA LEU A 153 3.40 -8.29 -15.41
C LEU A 153 3.47 -9.20 -16.66
N HIS A 154 2.54 -10.13 -16.82
CA HIS A 154 2.52 -11.00 -18.00
C HIS A 154 2.30 -10.19 -19.30
N ARG A 155 1.44 -9.16 -19.26
CA ARG A 155 1.27 -8.25 -20.41
C ARG A 155 2.52 -7.43 -20.70
N GLU A 156 3.19 -6.94 -19.68
CA GLU A 156 4.44 -6.18 -19.83
C GLU A 156 5.53 -7.06 -20.46
N ALA A 157 5.72 -8.27 -19.95
CA ALA A 157 6.68 -9.24 -20.47
C ALA A 157 6.36 -9.65 -21.92
N SER A 158 5.08 -9.71 -22.28
CA SER A 158 4.62 -10.06 -23.63
C SER A 158 4.54 -8.87 -24.60
N SER A 159 4.93 -7.67 -24.17
CA SER A 159 4.83 -6.45 -25.00
C SER A 159 5.77 -6.43 -26.20
N GLY A 160 6.80 -7.28 -26.20
CA GLY A 160 7.85 -7.29 -27.24
C GLY A 160 8.82 -6.10 -27.13
N SER A 161 8.73 -5.30 -26.07
CA SER A 161 9.70 -4.24 -25.78
C SER A 161 11.09 -4.84 -25.50
N ILE A 162 12.15 -4.17 -25.96
CA ILE A 162 13.54 -4.53 -25.65
C ILE A 162 13.78 -4.52 -24.13
N ASP A 163 13.12 -3.61 -23.42
CA ASP A 163 13.19 -3.46 -21.98
C ASP A 163 12.12 -4.27 -21.23
N ALA A 164 11.44 -5.20 -21.92
CA ALA A 164 10.42 -6.04 -21.29
C ALA A 164 11.05 -6.89 -20.17
N PRO A 165 10.43 -6.95 -18.98
CA PRO A 165 10.97 -7.72 -17.87
C PRO A 165 10.93 -9.22 -18.17
N ASP A 166 12.01 -9.92 -17.82
CA ASP A 166 12.01 -11.38 -17.81
C ASP A 166 10.99 -11.88 -16.77
N GLN A 167 9.93 -12.53 -17.24
CA GLN A 167 8.88 -13.07 -16.38
C GLN A 167 9.43 -14.05 -15.33
N ALA A 168 10.50 -14.79 -15.62
CA ALA A 168 11.08 -15.75 -14.68
C ALA A 168 11.80 -15.05 -13.50
N SER A 169 12.13 -13.77 -13.65
CA SER A 169 12.78 -12.98 -12.60
C SER A 169 11.83 -12.51 -11.51
N PHE A 170 10.51 -12.64 -11.70
CA PHE A 170 9.49 -12.18 -10.76
C PHE A 170 8.62 -13.34 -10.26
N LYS A 171 8.52 -13.49 -8.93
CA LYS A 171 7.62 -14.45 -8.30
C LYS A 171 6.67 -13.73 -7.34
N LEU A 172 5.36 -13.91 -7.51
CA LEU A 172 4.33 -13.24 -6.70
C LEU A 172 3.52 -14.26 -5.90
N PHE A 173 3.44 -14.08 -4.58
CA PHE A 173 2.76 -15.00 -3.68
C PHE A 173 1.74 -14.32 -2.79
N CYS A 174 0.74 -15.09 -2.36
CA CYS A 174 -0.11 -14.75 -1.23
C CYS A 174 0.51 -15.33 0.04
N ALA A 175 0.98 -14.47 0.95
CA ALA A 175 1.57 -14.88 2.21
C ALA A 175 1.54 -13.73 3.22
N ASP A 176 1.41 -14.06 4.50
CA ASP A 176 1.49 -13.08 5.58
C ASP A 176 2.95 -12.71 5.85
N ALA A 177 3.34 -11.51 5.42
CA ALA A 177 4.67 -10.98 5.63
C ALA A 177 5.00 -10.75 7.11
N ALA A 178 4.02 -10.49 7.98
CA ALA A 178 4.25 -10.33 9.41
C ALA A 178 4.52 -11.67 10.12
N ARG A 179 4.15 -12.80 9.49
CA ARG A 179 4.25 -14.16 10.06
C ARG A 179 5.04 -15.10 9.15
N PRO A 180 6.37 -14.90 9.00
CA PRO A 180 7.20 -15.75 8.14
C PRO A 180 7.19 -17.24 8.51
N GLY A 181 6.88 -17.60 9.76
CA GLY A 181 6.70 -18.99 10.17
C GLY A 181 5.53 -19.72 9.49
N THR A 182 4.59 -18.98 8.90
CA THR A 182 3.42 -19.53 8.20
C THR A 182 3.63 -19.68 6.69
N TRP A 183 4.78 -19.29 6.17
CA TRP A 183 5.06 -19.33 4.74
C TRP A 183 5.08 -20.75 4.19
N SER A 184 4.44 -20.94 3.04
CA SER A 184 4.41 -22.22 2.34
C SER A 184 5.81 -22.64 1.87
N PRO A 185 6.03 -23.93 1.56
CA PRO A 185 7.29 -24.39 0.96
C PRO A 185 7.69 -23.59 -0.28
N ALA A 186 6.74 -23.24 -1.15
CA ALA A 186 7.03 -22.46 -2.36
C ALA A 186 7.59 -21.06 -2.05
N VAL A 187 7.01 -20.37 -1.06
CA VAL A 187 7.51 -19.06 -0.61
C VAL A 187 8.91 -19.23 0.00
N ARG A 188 9.10 -20.21 0.88
CA ARG A 188 10.40 -20.46 1.52
C ARG A 188 11.50 -20.78 0.52
N ASN A 189 11.21 -21.57 -0.51
CA ASN A 189 12.16 -21.87 -1.59
C ASN A 189 12.51 -20.60 -2.38
N ALA A 190 11.52 -19.79 -2.74
CA ALA A 190 11.77 -18.50 -3.41
C ALA A 190 12.63 -17.55 -2.54
N MET A 191 12.46 -17.57 -1.22
CA MET A 191 13.33 -16.80 -0.31
C MET A 191 14.77 -17.32 -0.28
N GLN A 192 14.97 -18.63 -0.32
CA GLN A 192 16.31 -19.21 -0.40
C GLN A 192 17.03 -18.79 -1.68
N GLU A 193 16.31 -18.71 -2.80
CA GLU A 193 16.86 -18.19 -4.07
C GLU A 193 17.28 -16.71 -3.95
N LEU A 194 16.50 -15.85 -3.28
CA LEU A 194 16.90 -14.46 -3.05
C LEU A 194 18.15 -14.33 -2.15
N ALA A 195 18.38 -15.32 -1.29
CA ALA A 195 19.49 -15.37 -0.36
C ALA A 195 20.78 -15.94 -0.97
N ASP A 196 20.76 -16.33 -2.25
CA ASP A 196 21.91 -16.88 -2.95
C ASP A 196 23.12 -15.93 -2.86
N LYS A 197 24.31 -16.49 -2.65
CA LYS A 197 25.57 -15.76 -2.51
C LYS A 197 25.94 -14.95 -3.76
N ARG A 198 25.37 -15.26 -4.93
CA ARG A 198 25.54 -14.45 -6.15
C ARG A 198 24.97 -13.04 -6.01
N PHE A 199 23.89 -12.88 -5.23
CA PHE A 199 23.29 -11.56 -4.97
C PHE A 199 24.06 -10.84 -3.88
N LYS A 200 24.86 -9.85 -4.29
CA LYS A 200 25.62 -9.00 -3.36
C LYS A 200 24.76 -7.88 -2.78
N GLU A 201 23.77 -7.43 -3.54
CA GLU A 201 22.80 -6.43 -3.13
C GLU A 201 21.45 -7.11 -2.89
N ARG A 202 21.06 -7.27 -1.62
CA ARG A 202 19.79 -7.89 -1.24
C ARG A 202 18.96 -6.88 -0.48
N TRP A 203 17.69 -6.76 -0.87
CA TRP A 203 16.83 -5.69 -0.37
C TRP A 203 15.47 -6.19 0.07
N LEU A 204 15.05 -5.73 1.24
CA LEU A 204 13.69 -5.78 1.71
C LEU A 204 13.02 -4.44 1.38
N LEU A 205 12.06 -4.45 0.47
CA LEU A 205 11.22 -3.30 0.14
C LEU A 205 9.92 -3.35 0.94
N VAL A 206 9.59 -2.25 1.60
CA VAL A 206 8.29 -2.09 2.26
C VAL A 206 7.74 -0.69 2.00
N LEU A 207 6.77 -0.60 1.10
CA LEU A 207 6.18 0.67 0.69
C LEU A 207 4.80 0.85 1.35
N ASP A 208 4.73 1.72 2.37
CA ASP A 208 3.47 2.18 2.99
C ASP A 208 2.56 1.06 3.51
N CYS A 209 3.15 0.05 4.15
CA CYS A 209 2.38 -1.05 4.71
C CYS A 209 2.93 -1.60 6.04
N LEU A 210 4.14 -1.23 6.44
CA LEU A 210 4.83 -1.84 7.59
C LEU A 210 4.07 -1.61 8.91
N TYR A 211 3.40 -0.47 9.04
CA TYR A 211 2.58 -0.12 10.21
C TYR A 211 1.31 -0.97 10.36
N HIS A 212 0.92 -1.75 9.35
CA HIS A 212 -0.19 -2.72 9.43
C HIS A 212 0.23 -4.12 9.92
N PHE A 213 1.53 -4.38 10.13
CA PHE A 213 2.02 -5.74 10.37
C PHE A 213 1.67 -6.24 11.77
N SER A 214 0.84 -7.29 11.84
CA SER A 214 0.33 -7.84 13.09
C SER A 214 0.76 -9.30 13.33
N PRO A 215 1.24 -9.66 14.53
CA PRO A 215 1.29 -8.83 15.75
C PRO A 215 2.48 -7.87 15.81
N SER A 216 3.46 -8.03 14.91
CA SER A 216 4.66 -7.19 14.86
C SER A 216 5.36 -7.31 13.51
N ARG A 217 6.07 -6.26 13.11
CA ARG A 217 7.03 -6.24 11.99
C ARG A 217 8.38 -6.90 12.29
N LYS A 218 8.74 -7.08 13.57
CA LYS A 218 10.05 -7.62 13.98
C LYS A 218 10.39 -8.99 13.36
N PRO A 219 9.48 -9.97 13.25
CA PRO A 219 9.81 -11.29 12.73
C PRO A 219 10.40 -11.26 11.31
N VAL A 220 9.81 -10.48 10.41
CA VAL A 220 10.29 -10.39 9.02
C VAL A 220 11.53 -9.53 8.89
N LEU A 221 11.62 -8.43 9.67
CA LEU A 221 12.84 -7.61 9.72
C LEU A 221 14.04 -8.42 10.19
N LYS A 222 13.86 -9.24 11.25
CA LYS A 222 14.89 -10.13 11.78
C LYS A 222 15.25 -11.25 10.79
N LEU A 223 14.26 -11.81 10.11
CA LEU A 223 14.50 -12.83 9.07
C LEU A 223 15.34 -12.25 7.93
N ALA A 224 14.93 -11.10 7.39
CA ALA A 224 15.62 -10.40 6.31
C ALA A 224 17.07 -10.06 6.66
N ALA A 225 17.29 -9.41 7.81
CA ALA A 225 18.64 -9.04 8.23
C ALA A 225 19.52 -10.26 8.54
N ARG A 226 19.05 -11.19 9.37
CA ARG A 226 19.93 -12.24 9.93
C ARG A 226 20.05 -13.49 9.07
N LYS A 227 19.01 -13.85 8.30
CA LYS A 227 19.05 -15.05 7.47
C LYS A 227 19.39 -14.76 6.02
N PHE A 228 19.00 -13.58 5.53
CA PHE A 228 19.18 -13.22 4.12
C PHE A 228 20.23 -12.13 3.92
N SER A 229 20.73 -11.50 4.99
CA SER A 229 21.62 -10.34 4.90
C SER A 229 21.06 -9.27 3.97
N ALA A 230 19.73 -9.07 4.02
CA ALA A 230 19.04 -8.10 3.18
C ALA A 230 18.98 -6.74 3.88
N ASN A 231 19.41 -5.70 3.17
CA ASN A 231 19.23 -4.31 3.53
C ASN A 231 17.74 -3.94 3.53
N LEU A 232 17.35 -2.91 4.26
CA LEU A 232 15.98 -2.40 4.30
C LEU A 232 15.89 -1.13 3.46
N MET A 233 14.83 -1.03 2.65
CA MET A 233 14.36 0.22 2.08
C MET A 233 12.84 0.30 2.29
N ALA A 234 12.38 1.32 3.00
CA ALA A 234 10.99 1.42 3.37
C ALA A 234 10.48 2.85 3.39
N PHE A 235 9.17 2.97 3.28
CA PHE A 235 8.43 4.14 3.73
C PHE A 235 7.55 3.74 4.92
N ASP A 236 7.51 4.59 5.95
CA ASP A 236 6.72 4.34 7.14
C ASP A 236 6.23 5.64 7.79
N LEU A 237 5.28 5.50 8.72
CA LEU A 237 4.77 6.55 9.57
C LEU A 237 5.34 6.37 10.98
N ILE A 238 5.95 7.42 11.53
CA ILE A 238 6.55 7.40 12.87
C ILE A 238 6.00 8.52 13.75
N LEU A 239 6.04 8.35 15.07
CA LEU A 239 5.72 9.41 16.02
C LEU A 239 6.82 10.45 16.05
N ASN A 240 6.43 11.72 16.11
CA ASN A 240 7.36 12.79 16.43
C ASN A 240 7.81 12.66 17.89
N GLU A 241 9.12 12.71 18.14
CA GLU A 241 9.70 12.64 19.48
C GLU A 241 9.23 13.77 20.40
N LYS A 242 8.78 14.88 19.83
CA LYS A 242 8.23 16.03 20.57
C LYS A 242 6.73 15.90 20.86
N ALA A 243 6.07 14.84 20.37
CA ALA A 243 4.64 14.65 20.61
C ALA A 243 4.36 14.42 22.10
N SER A 244 3.30 15.04 22.63
CA SER A 244 2.92 14.83 24.01
C SER A 244 2.41 13.40 24.24
N TRP A 245 2.33 12.97 25.50
CA TRP A 245 1.74 11.67 25.83
C TRP A 245 0.26 11.59 25.45
N ARG A 246 -0.46 12.73 25.42
CA ARG A 246 -1.86 12.82 25.00
C ARG A 246 -1.98 12.63 23.49
N ASP A 247 -1.13 13.30 22.71
CA ASP A 247 -1.08 13.13 21.26
C ASP A 247 -0.70 11.70 20.89
N THR A 248 0.26 11.12 21.62
CA THR A 248 0.64 9.72 21.46
C THR A 248 -0.53 8.77 21.73
N ALA A 249 -1.29 9.00 22.82
CA ALA A 249 -2.48 8.20 23.11
C ALA A 249 -3.55 8.34 22.01
N LEU A 250 -3.75 9.56 21.49
CA LEU A 250 -4.69 9.82 20.40
C LEU A 250 -4.28 9.12 19.11
N VAL A 251 -3.01 9.20 18.70
CA VAL A 251 -2.49 8.51 17.51
C VAL A 251 -2.63 6.99 17.64
N ARG A 252 -2.45 6.43 18.85
CA ARG A 252 -2.69 5.01 19.10
C ARG A 252 -4.16 4.60 18.92
N ILE A 253 -5.09 5.42 19.40
CA ILE A 253 -6.53 5.20 19.20
C ILE A 253 -6.87 5.27 17.70
N VAL A 254 -6.34 6.26 16.99
CA VAL A 254 -6.47 6.38 15.53
C VAL A 254 -5.91 5.14 14.82
N GLY A 255 -4.71 4.70 15.20
CA GLY A 255 -4.09 3.49 14.65
C GLY A 255 -4.96 2.25 14.83
N LEU A 256 -5.54 2.05 16.01
CA LEU A 256 -6.48 0.94 16.25
C LEU A 256 -7.69 1.00 15.33
N MET A 257 -8.28 2.19 15.13
CA MET A 257 -9.41 2.36 14.19
C MET A 257 -9.01 2.06 12.74
N MET A 258 -7.74 2.24 12.39
CA MET A 258 -7.16 1.87 11.09
C MET A 258 -6.68 0.41 11.03
N ASN A 259 -7.08 -0.44 11.99
CA ASN A 259 -6.64 -1.83 12.12
C ASN A 259 -5.12 -2.00 12.22
N CYS A 260 -4.42 -1.01 12.76
CA CYS A 260 -3.00 -1.11 13.05
C CYS A 260 -2.78 -1.65 14.48
N PRO A 261 -1.68 -2.38 14.75
CA PRO A 261 -1.30 -2.75 16.10
C PRO A 261 -1.13 -1.52 17.02
N LEU A 262 -1.51 -1.65 18.30
CA LEU A 262 -1.56 -0.54 19.27
C LEU A 262 -0.25 0.26 19.39
N PHE A 263 0.90 -0.41 19.27
CA PHE A 263 2.23 0.19 19.40
C PHE A 263 2.98 0.23 18.07
N THR A 264 2.25 0.33 16.95
CA THR A 264 2.85 0.31 15.62
C THR A 264 3.69 1.57 15.35
N PHE A 265 3.18 2.76 15.73
CA PHE A 265 3.87 4.02 15.50
C PHE A 265 4.95 4.20 16.57
N LEU A 266 6.21 4.12 16.15
CA LEU A 266 7.39 4.27 17.00
C LEU A 266 7.94 5.68 16.86
N THR A 267 8.67 6.18 17.85
CA THR A 267 9.55 7.33 17.63
C THR A 267 10.76 6.95 16.78
N GLU A 268 11.50 7.93 16.27
CA GLU A 268 12.72 7.67 15.49
C GLU A 268 13.73 6.83 16.29
N GLY A 269 14.03 7.21 17.54
CA GLY A 269 14.93 6.44 18.41
C GLY A 269 14.45 4.99 18.66
N GLN A 270 13.14 4.80 18.90
CA GLN A 270 12.55 3.46 19.07
C GLN A 270 12.64 2.63 17.78
N TYR A 271 12.46 3.28 16.62
CA TYR A 271 12.57 2.64 15.32
C TYR A 271 14.01 2.16 15.06
N ARG A 272 15.00 3.03 15.27
CA ARG A 272 16.43 2.69 15.15
C ARG A 272 16.80 1.54 16.07
N GLN A 273 16.37 1.60 17.33
CA GLN A 273 16.60 0.52 18.29
C GLN A 273 15.97 -0.80 17.82
N GLN A 274 14.77 -0.76 17.26
CA GLN A 274 14.10 -1.95 16.74
C GLN A 274 14.86 -2.56 15.55
N LEU A 275 15.35 -1.72 14.63
CA LEU A 275 16.19 -2.19 13.52
C LEU A 275 17.50 -2.81 14.02
N ALA A 276 18.16 -2.17 14.99
CA ALA A 276 19.36 -2.72 15.63
C ALA A 276 19.10 -4.09 16.27
N GLN A 277 18.00 -4.24 17.01
CA GLN A 277 17.57 -5.53 17.56
C GLN A 277 17.34 -6.60 16.48
N CYS A 278 16.90 -6.20 15.28
CA CYS A 278 16.67 -7.12 14.18
C CYS A 278 17.96 -7.53 13.46
N GLY A 279 19.04 -6.75 13.56
CA GLY A 279 20.35 -7.05 12.93
C GLY A 279 20.82 -6.00 11.92
N TYR A 280 20.16 -4.85 11.85
CA TYR A 280 20.63 -3.72 11.06
C TYR A 280 21.64 -2.88 11.87
N ASP A 281 22.55 -2.21 11.17
CA ASP A 281 23.51 -1.30 11.76
C ASP A 281 22.85 0.07 12.06
N PRO A 282 22.78 0.50 13.34
CA PRO A 282 22.19 1.79 13.69
C PRO A 282 22.94 2.98 13.10
N GLU A 283 24.26 2.88 12.90
CA GLU A 283 25.10 3.98 12.37
C GLU A 283 24.89 4.17 10.86
N GLN A 284 24.58 3.09 10.14
CA GLN A 284 24.28 3.12 8.71
C GLN A 284 22.77 3.19 8.42
N THR A 285 21.94 3.40 9.44
CA THR A 285 20.51 3.59 9.26
C THR A 285 20.21 5.05 8.94
N VAL A 286 19.54 5.29 7.82
CA VAL A 286 19.00 6.60 7.43
C VAL A 286 17.51 6.61 7.72
N ILE A 287 17.03 7.67 8.39
CA ILE A 287 15.61 7.97 8.54
C ILE A 287 15.44 9.41 8.05
N ARG A 288 14.83 9.57 6.89
CA ARG A 288 14.63 10.86 6.21
C ARG A 288 13.18 11.27 6.33
N ASP A 289 12.94 12.36 7.07
CA ASP A 289 11.63 13.00 7.17
C ASP A 289 11.25 13.64 5.84
N ILE A 290 10.11 13.24 5.29
CA ILE A 290 9.54 13.75 4.04
C ILE A 290 8.10 14.23 4.23
N SER A 291 7.70 14.54 5.47
CA SER A 291 6.32 14.90 5.81
C SER A 291 5.77 16.06 4.96
N ASP A 292 6.63 17.06 4.67
CA ASP A 292 6.32 18.24 3.85
C ASP A 292 6.04 17.95 2.37
N ASP A 293 6.38 16.75 1.92
CA ASP A 293 6.22 16.30 0.55
C ASP A 293 5.10 15.25 0.43
N VAL A 294 4.45 14.88 1.54
CA VAL A 294 3.50 13.76 1.59
C VAL A 294 2.10 14.21 2.00
N PHE A 295 1.93 14.71 3.22
CA PHE A 295 0.60 14.80 3.84
C PHE A 295 -0.32 15.86 3.22
N ALA A 296 0.19 17.06 2.97
CA ALA A 296 -0.57 18.12 2.31
C ALA A 296 -1.00 17.68 0.90
N GLY A 297 -0.09 17.11 0.12
CA GLY A 297 -0.34 16.70 -1.26
C GLY A 297 -1.43 15.63 -1.38
N VAL A 298 -1.39 14.57 -0.56
CA VAL A 298 -2.45 13.54 -0.57
C VAL A 298 -3.79 14.11 -0.11
N THR A 299 -3.77 15.02 0.86
CA THR A 299 -5.00 15.67 1.36
C THR A 299 -5.65 16.49 0.25
N ASP A 300 -4.87 17.29 -0.45
CA ASP A 300 -5.35 18.14 -1.53
C ASP A 300 -5.85 17.30 -2.71
N TYR A 301 -5.14 16.22 -3.06
CA TYR A 301 -5.58 15.31 -4.10
C TYR A 301 -6.93 14.67 -3.78
N LEU A 302 -7.11 14.14 -2.57
CA LEU A 302 -8.38 13.51 -2.17
C LEU A 302 -9.55 14.52 -2.21
N GLN A 303 -9.31 15.77 -1.84
CA GLN A 303 -10.31 16.83 -1.97
C GLN A 303 -10.63 17.19 -3.43
N ARG A 304 -9.61 17.23 -4.30
CA ARG A 304 -9.82 17.44 -5.75
C ARG A 304 -10.59 16.27 -6.36
N GLN A 305 -10.23 15.04 -6.01
CA GLN A 305 -10.85 13.83 -6.55
C GLN A 305 -12.32 13.72 -6.13
N GLU A 306 -12.64 14.03 -4.87
CA GLU A 306 -14.04 14.10 -4.43
C GLU A 306 -14.84 15.13 -5.23
N ARG A 307 -14.29 16.32 -5.44
CA ARG A 307 -14.95 17.37 -6.24
C ARG A 307 -15.13 16.96 -7.70
N ALA A 308 -14.15 16.28 -8.28
CA ALA A 308 -14.22 15.80 -9.66
C ALA A 308 -15.26 14.68 -9.85
N LEU A 309 -15.45 13.83 -8.83
CA LEU A 309 -16.37 12.69 -8.88
C LEU A 309 -17.80 13.04 -8.44
N SER A 310 -17.98 14.08 -7.64
CA SER A 310 -19.30 14.53 -7.13
C SER A 310 -20.35 14.78 -8.22
N PRO A 311 -20.04 15.41 -9.37
CA PRO A 311 -21.00 15.57 -10.47
C PRO A 311 -21.56 14.24 -11.01
N TYR A 312 -20.79 13.15 -10.90
CA TYR A 312 -21.22 11.81 -11.33
C TYR A 312 -21.99 11.06 -10.23
N GLY A 313 -22.29 11.70 -9.09
CA GLY A 313 -22.91 11.07 -7.93
C GLY A 313 -22.00 10.09 -7.20
N ILE A 314 -20.68 10.18 -7.42
CA ILE A 314 -19.68 9.27 -6.85
C ILE A 314 -18.96 9.98 -5.70
N SER A 315 -18.94 9.32 -4.54
CA SER A 315 -18.16 9.73 -3.37
C SER A 315 -16.93 8.84 -3.25
N ILE A 316 -15.78 9.42 -2.88
CA ILE A 316 -14.58 8.64 -2.54
C ILE A 316 -14.69 7.92 -1.17
N GLY A 317 -15.84 8.05 -0.49
CA GLY A 317 -16.18 7.25 0.69
C GLY A 317 -15.18 7.42 1.84
N GLY A 318 -14.65 6.30 2.34
CA GLY A 318 -13.70 6.26 3.45
C GLY A 318 -12.42 7.08 3.21
N PHE A 319 -12.04 7.30 1.95
CA PHE A 319 -10.88 8.14 1.62
C PHE A 319 -11.06 9.60 2.03
N LYS A 320 -12.30 10.10 2.22
CA LYS A 320 -12.54 11.42 2.81
C LYS A 320 -12.01 11.50 4.24
N LEU A 321 -12.25 10.45 5.03
CA LEU A 321 -11.76 10.38 6.40
C LEU A 321 -10.24 10.26 6.43
N ALA A 322 -9.66 9.47 5.51
CA ALA A 322 -8.22 9.41 5.33
C ALA A 322 -7.63 10.79 5.00
N GLY A 323 -8.21 11.55 4.06
CA GLY A 323 -7.77 12.90 3.73
C GLY A 323 -7.85 13.87 4.92
N ARG A 324 -8.91 13.81 5.74
CA ARG A 324 -8.99 14.60 6.98
C ARG A 324 -7.90 14.21 7.99
N LEU A 325 -7.62 12.92 8.10
CA LEU A 325 -6.59 12.40 8.99
C LEU A 325 -5.20 12.86 8.55
N PHE A 326 -4.85 12.71 7.27
CA PHE A 326 -3.55 13.17 6.76
C PHE A 326 -3.41 14.69 6.85
N GLY A 327 -4.47 15.45 6.61
CA GLY A 327 -4.47 16.89 6.85
C GLY A 327 -4.27 17.26 8.32
N TRP A 328 -4.74 16.43 9.26
CA TRP A 328 -4.44 16.61 10.68
C TRP A 328 -2.98 16.27 11.00
N PHE A 329 -2.42 15.20 10.44
CA PHE A 329 -0.99 14.90 10.58
C PHE A 329 -0.11 16.04 10.05
N ASP A 330 -0.47 16.62 8.89
CA ASP A 330 0.22 17.76 8.30
C ASP A 330 0.22 18.98 9.24
N ARG A 331 -0.95 19.36 9.79
CA ARG A 331 -1.03 20.55 10.66
C ARG A 331 -0.40 20.33 12.03
N SER A 332 -0.55 19.14 12.60
CA SER A 332 -0.14 18.86 13.98
C SER A 332 1.31 18.39 14.10
N ARG A 333 1.88 17.81 13.04
CA ARG A 333 3.24 17.23 12.99
C ARG A 333 3.54 16.20 14.08
N ILE A 334 2.50 15.59 14.66
CA ILE A 334 2.63 14.52 15.67
C ILE A 334 3.06 13.18 15.05
N VAL A 335 2.76 12.97 13.77
CA VAL A 335 3.20 11.85 12.96
C VAL A 335 4.06 12.41 11.84
N LYS A 336 5.13 11.69 11.51
CA LYS A 336 6.04 11.99 10.41
C LYS A 336 5.96 10.91 9.35
N ALA A 337 5.99 11.31 8.10
CA ALA A 337 6.20 10.42 6.97
C ALA A 337 7.71 10.30 6.72
N VAL A 338 8.25 9.08 6.78
CA VAL A 338 9.70 8.87 6.68
C VAL A 338 10.07 7.83 5.64
N ILE A 339 11.19 8.07 4.96
CA ILE A 339 11.92 7.03 4.23
C ILE A 339 12.98 6.46 5.17
N VAL A 340 13.03 5.14 5.27
CA VAL A 340 13.97 4.40 6.10
C VAL A 340 14.85 3.53 5.23
N VAL A 341 16.16 3.69 5.35
CA VAL A 341 17.14 2.79 4.75
C VAL A 341 18.01 2.22 5.85
N GLY A 342 18.00 0.91 6.01
CA GLY A 342 18.81 0.20 7.00
C GLY A 342 19.83 -0.69 6.30
N ARG A 343 21.10 -0.62 6.69
CA ARG A 343 22.12 -1.57 6.23
C ARG A 343 22.26 -2.71 7.23
N VAL A 344 22.48 -3.92 6.74
CA VAL A 344 22.83 -5.03 7.63
C VAL A 344 24.23 -4.80 8.19
N LYS A 345 24.45 -5.20 9.44
CA LYS A 345 25.79 -5.13 10.03
C LYS A 345 26.69 -6.16 9.32
N ASN A 346 27.79 -5.71 8.73
CA ASN A 346 28.82 -6.63 8.25
C ASN A 346 29.42 -7.31 9.48
N GLU A 347 29.35 -8.65 9.52
CA GLU A 347 30.01 -9.45 10.56
C GLU A 347 31.53 -9.40 10.43
#